data_AF-A0AA96TZM8-F1
#
_entry.id   AF-A0AA96TZM8-F1
#
_cell.length_a   1.000
_cell.length_b   1.000
_cell.length_c   1.000
_cell.angle_alpha   90.00
_cell.angle_beta   90.00
_cell.angle_gamma   90.00
#
_symmetry.space_group_name_H-M   'P 1'
#
loop_
_entity.id
_entity.type
_entity.pdbx_description
1 polymer ?
#
loop_
_entity_poly.entity_id
_entity_poly.type
_entity_poly.pdbx_seq_one_letter_code
_entity_poly.pdbx_strand_id
1 'polypeptide(L)'
;MRDTQTITFLEDTFESHPNCFNGWSEDYAQTIIRKALKELNCENEEVIFTKYACRAIDEDNWRTEVCYIETEQPGFFYIMRDMVDHINVVYNRWD
;
A
#
# COMPACT_ATOMS: atom_id res chain seq x y z
N MET A 1 17.43 8.56 3.24
CA MET A 1 15.98 8.24 3.32
C MET A 1 15.64 8.02 4.80
N ARG A 2 14.49 8.48 5.30
CA ARG A 2 14.07 8.19 6.69
C ARG A 2 13.65 6.73 6.81
N ASP A 3 13.87 6.12 7.96
CA ASP A 3 13.66 4.68 8.18
C ASP A 3 12.19 4.29 8.07
N THR A 4 11.29 5.18 8.51
CA THR A 4 9.84 5.03 8.39
C THR A 4 9.23 6.28 7.75
N GLN A 5 8.32 6.08 6.80
CA GLN A 5 7.58 7.16 6.15
C GLN A 5 6.12 6.79 5.95
N THR A 6 5.25 7.79 5.92
CA THR A 6 3.81 7.60 5.66
C THR A 6 3.38 8.53 4.55
N ILE A 7 2.60 8.00 3.62
CA ILE A 7 1.99 8.75 2.53
C ILE A 7 0.49 8.49 2.55
N THR A 8 -0.29 9.53 2.32
CA THR A 8 -1.74 9.44 2.19
C THR A 8 -2.12 9.87 0.79
N PHE A 9 -2.89 9.04 0.10
CA PHE A 9 -3.46 9.31 -1.21
C PHE A 9 -4.97 9.46 -1.11
N LEU A 10 -5.55 10.30 -1.95
CA LEU A 10 -6.99 10.21 -2.27
C LEU A 10 -7.21 8.93 -3.08
N GLU A 11 -8.21 8.13 -2.71
CA GLU A 11 -8.52 6.88 -3.42
C GLU A 11 -8.84 7.12 -4.91
N ASP A 12 -9.47 8.26 -5.21
CA ASP A 12 -9.78 8.75 -6.56
C ASP A 12 -8.57 8.82 -7.50
N THR A 13 -7.36 8.92 -6.93
CA THR A 13 -6.10 8.88 -7.70
C THR A 13 -5.95 7.57 -8.51
N PHE A 14 -6.64 6.51 -8.09
CA PHE A 14 -6.54 5.17 -8.67
C PHE A 14 -7.86 4.66 -9.27
N GLU A 15 -8.79 5.55 -9.63
CA GLU A 15 -10.09 5.24 -10.26
C GLU A 15 -10.02 4.31 -11.48
N SER A 16 -8.90 4.32 -12.20
CA SER A 16 -8.70 3.48 -13.38
C SER A 16 -8.53 2.00 -13.06
N HIS A 17 -8.28 1.63 -11.80
CA HIS A 17 -8.08 0.24 -11.39
C HIS A 17 -9.41 -0.42 -10.98
N PRO A 18 -9.71 -1.65 -11.43
CA PRO A 18 -11.00 -2.32 -11.15
C PRO A 18 -11.25 -2.62 -9.66
N ASN A 19 -10.17 -2.69 -8.87
CA ASN A 19 -10.25 -2.87 -7.41
C ASN A 19 -10.34 -1.56 -6.62
N CYS A 20 -10.40 -0.40 -7.26
CA CYS A 20 -10.76 0.84 -6.58
C CYS A 20 -12.12 0.64 -5.88
N PHE A 21 -12.19 0.89 -4.57
CA PHE A 21 -13.32 0.55 -3.68
C PHE A 21 -13.65 -0.95 -3.46
N ASN A 22 -13.06 -1.89 -4.20
CA ASN A 22 -13.39 -3.33 -4.16
C ASN A 22 -12.26 -4.19 -3.54
N GLY A 23 -11.80 -3.78 -2.35
CA GLY A 23 -10.78 -4.50 -1.56
C GLY A 23 -9.34 -4.38 -2.08
N TRP A 24 -8.45 -5.21 -1.53
CA TRP A 24 -7.02 -5.18 -1.86
C TRP A 24 -6.63 -6.40 -2.71
N SER A 25 -6.56 -6.21 -4.02
CA SER A 25 -5.84 -7.16 -4.88
C SER A 25 -4.35 -6.85 -4.89
N GLU A 26 -3.54 -7.86 -5.19
CA GLU A 26 -2.08 -7.71 -5.26
C GLU A 26 -1.66 -6.69 -6.33
N ASP A 27 -2.26 -6.73 -7.52
CA ASP A 27 -2.06 -5.75 -8.60
C ASP A 27 -2.40 -4.31 -8.16
N TYR A 28 -3.49 -4.16 -7.40
CA TYR A 28 -3.89 -2.84 -6.89
C TYR A 28 -2.87 -2.31 -5.88
N ALA A 29 -2.46 -3.16 -4.94
CA ALA A 29 -1.41 -2.84 -3.98
C ALA A 29 -0.09 -2.49 -4.67
N GLN A 30 0.27 -3.18 -5.76
CA GLN A 30 1.47 -2.88 -6.54
C GLN A 30 1.40 -1.51 -7.20
N THR A 31 0.23 -1.14 -7.74
CA THR A 31 0.01 0.19 -8.32
C THR A 31 0.20 1.29 -7.27
N ILE A 32 -0.39 1.10 -6.08
CA ILE A 32 -0.28 2.04 -4.97
C ILE A 32 1.16 2.16 -4.48
N ILE A 33 1.86 1.03 -4.27
CA ILE A 33 3.25 1.03 -3.78
C ILE A 33 4.20 1.67 -4.79
N ARG A 34 4.04 1.39 -6.09
CA ARG A 34 4.84 2.07 -7.13
C ARG A 34 4.64 3.58 -7.09
N LYS A 35 3.39 4.04 -6.91
CA LYS A 35 3.11 5.47 -6.75
C LYS A 35 3.72 6.04 -5.47
N ALA A 36 3.63 5.32 -4.36
CA ALA A 36 4.27 5.70 -3.10
C ALA A 36 5.79 5.84 -3.22
N LEU A 37 6.46 4.87 -3.83
CA LEU A 37 7.91 4.92 -4.05
C LEU A 37 8.34 6.10 -4.91
N LYS A 38 7.53 6.47 -5.92
CA LYS A 38 7.76 7.68 -6.72
C LYS A 38 7.68 8.96 -5.89
N GLU A 39 6.67 9.10 -5.02
CA GLU A 39 6.56 10.26 -4.12
C GLU A 39 7.70 10.30 -3.08
N LEU A 40 8.24 9.14 -2.69
CA LEU A 40 9.39 9.05 -1.78
C LEU A 40 10.75 9.27 -2.47
N ASN A 41 10.78 9.53 -3.78
CA ASN A 41 11.99 9.60 -4.60
C ASN A 41 12.89 8.37 -4.45
N CYS A 42 12.29 7.17 -4.44
CA CYS A 42 13.04 5.93 -4.41
C CYS A 42 13.50 5.55 -5.83
N GLU A 43 14.78 5.26 -6.01
CA GLU A 43 15.37 4.98 -7.34
C GLU A 43 14.93 3.61 -7.92
N ASN A 44 14.51 2.69 -7.06
CA ASN A 44 14.03 1.36 -7.46
C ASN A 44 12.53 1.40 -7.78
N GLU A 45 12.19 1.55 -9.06
CA GLU A 45 10.79 1.46 -9.54
C GLU A 45 10.29 0.01 -9.66
N GLU A 46 11.20 -0.96 -9.71
CA GLU A 46 10.85 -2.38 -9.78
C GLU A 46 10.56 -2.90 -8.36
N VAL A 47 9.30 -3.28 -8.15
CA VAL A 47 8.81 -3.76 -6.85
C VAL A 47 8.44 -5.23 -6.99
N ILE A 48 9.27 -6.09 -6.42
CA ILE A 48 9.05 -7.53 -6.35
C ILE A 48 8.51 -7.85 -4.96
N PHE A 49 7.28 -8.34 -4.89
CA PHE A 49 6.65 -8.74 -3.65
C PHE A 49 7.19 -10.12 -3.25
N THR A 50 7.74 -10.23 -2.05
CA THR A 50 8.14 -11.51 -1.45
C THR A 50 7.02 -12.09 -0.58
N LYS A 51 6.15 -11.22 -0.05
CA LYS A 51 4.99 -11.62 0.74
C LYS A 51 3.86 -10.60 0.60
N TYR A 52 2.65 -11.13 0.51
CA TYR A 52 1.42 -10.35 0.47
C TYR A 52 0.39 -10.98 1.40
N ALA A 53 -0.11 -10.22 2.37
CA ALA A 53 -1.13 -10.70 3.30
C ALA A 53 -2.05 -9.57 3.74
N CYS A 54 -3.36 -9.77 3.61
CA CYS A 54 -4.38 -8.82 4.06
C CYS A 54 -5.18 -9.43 5.21
N ARG A 55 -5.54 -8.59 6.19
CA ARG A 55 -6.42 -8.99 7.27
C ARG A 55 -7.29 -7.82 7.72
N ALA A 56 -8.59 -8.08 7.85
CA ALA A 56 -9.51 -7.18 8.54
C ALA A 56 -9.20 -7.15 10.04
N ILE A 57 -9.06 -5.95 10.60
CA ILE A 57 -8.89 -5.78 12.06
C ILE A 57 -10.17 -6.20 12.77
N ASP A 58 -11.32 -5.82 12.20
CA ASP A 58 -12.65 -6.29 12.58
C ASP A 58 -13.13 -7.26 11.50
N GLU A 59 -13.24 -8.54 11.85
CA GLU A 59 -13.55 -9.63 10.91
C GLU A 59 -14.95 -9.47 10.26
N ASP A 60 -15.86 -8.74 10.90
CA ASP A 60 -17.19 -8.44 10.37
C ASP A 60 -17.20 -7.20 9.45
N ASN A 61 -16.09 -6.46 9.38
CA ASN A 61 -15.98 -5.22 8.64
C ASN A 61 -14.75 -5.17 7.73
N TRP A 62 -14.96 -5.58 6.47
CA TRP A 62 -13.93 -5.58 5.43
C TRP A 62 -13.29 -4.20 5.17
N ARG A 63 -13.93 -3.09 5.56
CA ARG A 63 -13.33 -1.75 5.42
C ARG A 63 -12.19 -1.49 6.39
N THR A 64 -12.00 -2.36 7.39
CA THR A 64 -10.90 -2.30 8.34
C THR A 64 -9.68 -3.14 7.91
N GLU A 65 -9.69 -3.62 6.66
CA GLU A 65 -8.62 -4.45 6.12
C GLU A 65 -7.31 -3.67 5.95
N VAL A 66 -6.25 -4.24 6.53
CA VAL A 66 -4.87 -3.78 6.39
C VAL A 66 -4.09 -4.86 5.67
N CYS A 67 -3.35 -4.47 4.62
CA CYS A 67 -2.43 -5.39 3.96
C CYS A 67 -0.99 -5.09 4.34
N TYR A 68 -0.28 -6.16 4.67
CA TYR A 68 1.17 -6.21 4.80
C TYR A 68 1.76 -6.68 3.47
N ILE A 69 2.71 -5.89 2.96
CA ILE A 69 3.45 -6.21 1.74
C ILE A 69 4.92 -6.16 2.07
N GLU A 70 5.61 -7.27 1.82
CA GLU A 70 7.05 -7.39 1.94
C GLU A 70 7.66 -7.35 0.53
N THR A 71 8.72 -6.58 0.34
CA THR A 71 9.41 -6.50 -0.95
C THR A 71 10.87 -6.90 -0.80
N GLU A 72 11.47 -7.43 -1.88
CA GLU A 72 12.90 -7.81 -1.87
C GLU A 72 13.79 -6.59 -1.55
N GLN A 73 13.49 -5.46 -2.20
CA GLN A 73 13.93 -4.12 -1.84
C GLN A 73 12.76 -3.16 -2.13
N PRO A 74 12.64 -2.00 -1.47
CA PRO A 74 13.54 -1.45 -0.46
C PRO A 74 13.10 -1.71 0.99
N GLY A 75 12.00 -2.44 1.23
CA GLY A 75 11.44 -2.55 2.57
C GLY A 75 10.13 -3.33 2.66
N PHE A 76 9.31 -2.97 3.64
CA PHE A 76 7.95 -3.47 3.76
C PHE A 76 6.95 -2.32 3.92
N PHE A 77 5.70 -2.62 3.61
CA PHE A 77 4.60 -1.68 3.53
C PHE A 77 3.40 -2.18 4.32
N TYR A 78 2.68 -1.25 4.93
CA TYR A 78 1.30 -1.44 5.32
C TYR A 78 0.43 -0.52 4.47
N ILE A 79 -0.62 -1.07 3.87
CA ILE A 79 -1.65 -0.31 3.17
C ILE A 79 -3.00 -0.49 3.87
N MET A 80 -3.75 0.60 3.99
CA MET A 80 -5.08 0.58 4.60
C MET A 80 -5.92 1.74 4.05
N ARG A 81 -7.23 1.58 4.08
CA ARG A 81 -8.18 2.64 3.72
C ARG A 81 -8.68 3.28 5.02
N ASP A 82 -8.84 4.60 5.03
CA ASP A 82 -9.52 5.28 6.14
C ASP A 82 -10.99 5.57 5.83
N MET A 83 -11.71 6.12 6.81
CA MET A 83 -13.14 6.35 6.71
C MET A 83 -13.54 7.49 5.76
N VAL A 84 -12.59 8.17 5.12
CA VAL A 84 -12.82 9.35 4.28
C VAL A 84 -12.24 9.13 2.87
N ASP A 85 -12.25 7.88 2.40
CA ASP A 85 -11.79 7.48 1.07
C ASP A 85 -10.33 7.88 0.77
N HIS A 86 -9.46 7.82 1.78
CA HIS A 86 -8.02 7.89 1.58
C HIS A 86 -7.36 6.53 1.74
N ILE A 87 -6.25 6.36 1.04
CA ILE A 87 -5.35 5.22 1.14
C ILE A 87 -4.10 5.67 1.88
N ASN A 88 -3.86 5.07 3.03
CA ASN A 88 -2.68 5.31 3.85
C ASN A 88 -1.65 4.21 3.58
N VAL A 89 -0.44 4.63 3.21
CA VAL A 89 0.71 3.76 2.94
C VAL A 89 1.79 4.07 3.96
N VAL A 90 2.11 3.10 4.81
CA VAL A 90 3.23 3.18 5.75
C VAL A 90 4.37 2.34 5.18
N TYR A 91 5.50 2.97 4.91
CA TYR A 91 6.72 2.35 4.40
C TYR A 91 7.78 2.28 5.50
N ASN A 92 8.46 1.14 5.60
CA ASN A 92 9.66 0.97 6.42
C ASN A 92 10.77 0.35 5.57
N ARG A 93 11.97 0.95 5.61
CA ARG A 93 13.15 0.44 4.90
C ARG A 93 13.62 -0.86 5.54
N TRP A 94 14.17 -1.78 4.75
CA TRP A 94 15.11 -2.76 5.27
C TRP A 94 16.38 -2.03 5.71
N ASP A 95 16.91 -2.35 6.89
CA ASP A 95 18.14 -1.72 7.38
C ASP A 95 19.32 -1.90 6.41
#